data_AF-A0AAV4XXB4-F1
#
_entry.id   AF-A0AAV4XXB4-F1
#
_cell.length_a   1.000
_cell.length_b   1.000
_cell.length_c   1.000
_cell.angle_alpha   90.00
_cell.angle_beta   90.00
_cell.angle_gamma   90.00
#
_symmetry.space_group_name_H-M   'P 1'
#
loop_
_entity.id
_entity.type
_entity.pdbx_description
1 polymer ?
#
loop_
_entity_poly.entity_id
_entity_poly.type
_entity_poly.pdbx_seq_one_letter_code
_entity_poly.pdbx_strand_id
1 'polypeptide(L)'
;MTCLFCVNVLAEACGPEITAKCMLPTVLNLASDNVANVRFNVAKTLQRIGPVLDNAALESQVKPCLDKLNNDTDMDVRYFASEALGVLGA
;
A
#
# COMPACT_ATOMS: atom_id res chain seq x y z
N MET A 1 -11.87 4.19 11.61
CA MET A 1 -12.67 3.55 10.54
C MET A 1 -12.39 4.32 9.26
N THR A 2 -11.20 4.08 8.71
CA THR A 2 -10.28 5.09 8.19
C THR A 2 -10.20 5.08 6.66
N CYS A 3 -9.68 6.17 6.09
CA CYS A 3 -9.46 6.43 4.66
C CYS A 3 -8.97 5.22 3.84
N LEU A 4 -8.07 4.40 4.40
CA LEU A 4 -7.54 3.18 3.75
C LEU A 4 -8.62 2.14 3.38
N PHE A 5 -9.66 1.99 4.21
CA PHE A 5 -10.76 1.08 3.89
C PHE A 5 -11.56 1.58 2.68
N CYS A 6 -11.78 2.89 2.58
CA CYS A 6 -12.44 3.48 1.42
C CYS A 6 -11.61 3.27 0.14
N VAL A 7 -10.28 3.41 0.22
CA VAL A 7 -9.38 3.14 -0.92
C VAL A 7 -9.52 1.70 -1.40
N ASN A 8 -9.60 0.72 -0.49
CA ASN A 8 -9.76 -0.69 -0.84
C ASN A 8 -11.06 -0.99 -1.62
N VAL A 9 -12.13 -0.22 -1.38
CA VAL A 9 -13.42 -0.40 -2.07
C VAL A 9 -13.45 0.37 -3.39
N LEU A 10 -12.88 1.58 -3.43
CA LEU A 10 -12.99 2.46 -4.59
C LEU A 10 -11.99 2.15 -5.70
N ALA A 11 -10.82 1.57 -5.38
CA ALA A 11 -9.76 1.34 -6.36
C ALA A 11 -10.23 0.51 -7.57
N GLU A 12 -10.95 -0.59 -7.33
CA GLU A 12 -11.47 -1.46 -8.39
C GLU A 12 -12.53 -0.73 -9.26
N ALA A 13 -13.37 0.10 -8.65
CA ALA A 13 -14.44 0.82 -9.35
C ALA A 13 -13.92 2.02 -10.16
N CYS A 14 -12.88 2.70 -9.67
CA CYS A 14 -12.31 3.89 -10.30
C CYS A 14 -11.21 3.56 -11.34
N GLY A 15 -10.69 2.34 -11.34
CA GLY A 15 -9.69 1.90 -12.31
C GLY A 15 -8.26 2.40 -12.04
N PRO A 16 -7.29 1.96 -12.86
CA PRO A 16 -5.85 2.18 -12.65
C PRO A 16 -5.47 3.65 -12.52
N GLU A 17 -5.93 4.49 -13.45
CA GLU A 17 -5.50 5.88 -13.55
C GLU A 17 -5.93 6.72 -12.34
N ILE A 18 -7.20 6.60 -11.94
CA ILE A 18 -7.74 7.34 -10.79
C ILE A 18 -7.12 6.80 -9.49
N THR A 19 -6.95 5.48 -9.39
CA THR A 19 -6.31 4.86 -8.21
C THR A 19 -4.88 5.37 -8.04
N ALA A 20 -4.09 5.39 -9.11
CA ALA A 20 -2.71 5.86 -9.08
C ALA A 20 -2.60 7.37 -8.80
N LYS A 21 -3.45 8.20 -9.42
CA LYS A 21 -3.34 9.67 -9.30
C LYS A 21 -3.96 10.22 -8.02
N CYS A 22 -5.06 9.63 -7.54
CA CYS A 22 -5.86 10.23 -6.48
C CYS A 22 -5.78 9.47 -5.15
N MET A 23 -5.58 8.16 -5.17
CA MET A 23 -5.65 7.34 -3.95
C MET A 23 -4.27 6.92 -3.45
N LEU A 24 -3.40 6.47 -4.36
CA LEU A 24 -2.05 6.00 -4.03
C LEU A 24 -1.24 7.04 -3.24
N PRO A 25 -1.23 8.36 -3.57
CA PRO A 25 -0.47 9.34 -2.80
C PRO A 25 -0.90 9.40 -1.32
N THR A 26 -2.20 9.27 -1.05
CA THR A 26 -2.71 9.24 0.32
C THR A 26 -2.24 8.00 1.07
N VAL A 27 -2.26 6.84 0.41
CA VAL A 27 -1.78 5.58 1.01
C VAL A 27 -0.28 5.67 1.32
N LEU A 28 0.52 6.19 0.40
CA LEU A 28 1.98 6.35 0.58
C LEU A 28 2.33 7.34 1.70
N ASN A 29 1.58 8.44 1.83
CA ASN A 29 1.78 9.40 2.92
C ASN A 29 1.56 8.77 4.30
N LEU A 30 0.57 7.88 4.42
CA LEU A 30 0.25 7.17 5.66
C LEU A 30 1.31 6.12 6.05
N ALA A 31 2.25 5.77 5.15
CA ALA A 31 3.33 4.83 5.46
C ALA A 31 4.30 5.35 6.52
N SER A 32 4.27 6.66 6.84
CA SER A 32 5.10 7.28 7.87
C SER A 32 4.31 7.70 9.11
N ASP A 33 3.09 7.20 9.28
CA ASP A 33 2.25 7.51 10.44
C ASP A 33 2.88 7.00 11.75
N ASN A 34 2.69 7.73 12.85
CA ASN A 34 3.24 7.35 14.15
C ASN A 34 2.62 6.06 14.71
N VAL A 35 1.41 5.72 14.30
CA VAL A 35 0.67 4.56 14.78
C VAL A 35 0.98 3.34 13.89
N ALA A 36 1.56 2.29 14.48
CA ALA A 36 1.87 1.05 13.76
C ALA A 36 0.64 0.44 13.06
N ASN A 37 -0.54 0.54 13.68
CA ASN A 37 -1.79 0.07 13.08
C ASN A 37 -2.15 0.78 11.78
N VAL A 38 -1.76 2.04 11.60
CA VAL A 38 -1.95 2.75 10.33
C VAL A 38 -0.97 2.21 9.30
N ARG A 39 0.31 2.08 9.67
CA ARG A 39 1.38 1.61 8.77
C ARG A 39 1.17 0.18 8.27
N PHE A 40 0.77 -0.77 9.12
CA PHE A 40 0.50 -2.12 8.61
C PHE A 40 -0.74 -2.15 7.70
N ASN A 41 -1.73 -1.30 7.96
CA ASN A 41 -2.90 -1.19 7.07
C ASN A 41 -2.52 -0.56 5.72
N VAL A 42 -1.46 0.26 5.66
CA VAL A 42 -0.88 0.72 4.39
C VAL A 42 -0.36 -0.48 3.59
N ALA A 43 0.43 -1.36 4.20
CA ALA A 43 0.93 -2.56 3.52
C ALA A 43 -0.21 -3.44 2.96
N LYS A 44 -1.24 -3.71 3.78
CA LYS A 44 -2.43 -4.45 3.34
C LYS A 44 -3.20 -3.76 2.21
N THR A 45 -3.28 -2.43 2.24
CA THR A 45 -3.94 -1.64 1.20
C THR A 45 -3.15 -1.69 -0.10
N LEU A 46 -1.82 -1.54 -0.04
CA LEU A 46 -0.93 -1.64 -1.19
C LEU A 46 -0.99 -3.03 -1.85
N GLN A 47 -1.03 -4.10 -1.06
CA GLN A 47 -1.27 -5.46 -1.58
C GLN A 47 -2.60 -5.57 -2.34
N ARG A 48 -3.66 -4.94 -1.81
CA ARG A 48 -5.02 -5.02 -2.39
C ARG A 48 -5.15 -4.23 -3.69
N ILE A 49 -4.61 -3.00 -3.73
CA ILE A 49 -4.72 -2.13 -4.90
C ILE A 49 -3.62 -2.35 -5.93
N GLY A 50 -2.52 -3.02 -5.54
CA GLY A 50 -1.38 -3.31 -6.42
C GLY A 50 -1.77 -3.90 -7.77
N PRO A 51 -2.64 -4.93 -7.84
CA PRO A 51 -3.09 -5.52 -9.11
C PRO A 51 -3.89 -4.57 -10.01
N VAL A 52 -4.40 -3.46 -9.48
CA VAL A 52 -5.12 -2.43 -10.23
C VAL A 52 -4.16 -1.41 -10.82
N LEU A 53 -2.95 -1.27 -10.29
CA LEU A 53 -1.95 -0.30 -10.73
C LEU A 53 -1.16 -0.80 -11.94
N ASP A 54 -0.55 0.12 -12.69
CA ASP A 54 0.38 -0.25 -13.74
C ASP A 54 1.75 -0.65 -13.15
N ASN A 55 2.54 -1.36 -13.96
CA ASN A 55 3.89 -1.79 -13.55
C ASN A 55 4.80 -0.61 -13.19
N ALA A 56 4.62 0.54 -13.84
CA ALA A 56 5.41 1.73 -13.55
C ALA A 56 5.18 2.21 -12.10
N ALA A 57 3.92 2.32 -11.65
CA ALA A 57 3.58 2.70 -10.29
C ALA A 57 4.00 1.61 -9.28
N LEU A 58 3.86 0.33 -9.63
CA LEU A 58 4.31 -0.77 -8.78
C LEU A 58 5.81 -0.70 -8.47
N GLU A 59 6.64 -0.59 -9.51
CA GLU A 59 8.11 -0.56 -9.36
C GLU A 59 8.62 0.75 -8.76
N SER A 60 8.07 1.90 -9.16
CA SER A 60 8.62 3.20 -8.75
C SER A 60 8.10 3.71 -7.41
N GLN A 61 6.96 3.23 -6.93
CA GLN A 61 6.29 3.77 -5.75
C GLN A 61 5.90 2.69 -4.74
N VAL A 62 5.21 1.63 -5.18
CA VAL A 62 4.67 0.62 -4.25
C VAL A 62 5.76 -0.24 -3.63
N LYS A 63 6.62 -0.87 -4.45
CA LYS A 63 7.69 -1.74 -3.95
C LYS A 63 8.67 -0.99 -3.02
N PRO A 64 9.17 0.22 -3.37
CA PRO A 64 10.03 0.98 -2.46
C PRO A 64 9.34 1.33 -1.13
N CYS A 65 8.03 1.61 -1.14
CA CYS A 65 7.27 1.86 0.08
C CYS A 65 7.17 0.60 0.95
N LEU A 66 6.88 -0.55 0.34
CA LEU A 66 6.83 -1.83 1.05
C LEU A 66 8.21 -2.24 1.59
N ASP A 67 9.29 -2.02 0.84
CA ASP A 67 10.66 -2.28 1.33
C ASP A 67 11.00 -1.41 2.55
N LYS A 68 10.57 -0.15 2.56
CA LYS A 68 10.69 0.72 3.74
C LYS A 68 9.92 0.14 4.93
N LEU A 69 8.67 -0.27 4.74
CA LEU A 69 7.83 -0.87 5.79
C LEU A 69 8.38 -2.24 6.25
N ASN A 70 9.10 -2.95 5.40
CA ASN A 70 9.76 -4.21 5.77
C ASN A 70 10.92 -4.01 6.76
N ASN A 71 11.42 -2.78 6.88
CA ASN A 71 12.43 -2.36 7.85
C ASN A 71 11.82 -1.60 9.05
N ASP A 72 10.49 -1.64 9.22
CA ASP A 72 9.80 -0.95 10.32
C ASP A 72 10.16 -1.53 11.69
N THR A 73 10.01 -0.75 12.76
CA THR A 73 10.30 -1.19 14.13
C THR A 73 9.24 -2.15 14.66
N ASP A 74 8.00 -2.03 14.20
CA ASP A 74 6.88 -2.86 14.60
C ASP A 74 6.84 -4.19 13.81
N MET A 75 6.56 -5.29 14.51
CA MET A 75 6.58 -6.64 13.92
C MET A 75 5.45 -6.84 12.90
N ASP A 76 4.25 -6.34 13.18
CA ASP A 76 3.11 -6.54 12.29
C ASP A 76 3.31 -5.75 10.99
N VAL A 77 3.86 -4.54 11.08
CA VAL A 77 4.19 -3.73 9.89
C VAL A 77 5.16 -4.48 8.98
N ARG A 78 6.24 -5.05 9.53
CA ARG A 78 7.19 -5.85 8.74
C ARG A 78 6.54 -7.09 8.13
N TYR A 79 5.75 -7.81 8.91
CA TYR A 79 5.06 -9.03 8.46
C TYR A 79 4.17 -8.75 7.25
N PHE A 80 3.27 -7.78 7.35
CA PHE A 80 2.34 -7.44 6.26
C PHE A 80 3.06 -6.81 5.06
N ALA A 81 4.16 -6.09 5.27
CA ALA A 81 4.97 -5.57 4.17
C ALA A 81 5.65 -6.70 3.36
N SER A 82 6.23 -7.68 4.06
CA SER A 82 6.81 -8.87 3.43
C SER A 82 5.77 -9.72 2.71
N GLU A 83 4.58 -9.89 3.29
CA GLU A 83 3.46 -10.58 2.63
C GLU A 83 3.05 -9.88 1.34
N ALA A 84 2.85 -8.56 1.39
CA ALA A 84 2.50 -7.74 0.23
C ALA A 84 3.55 -7.83 -0.88
N LEU A 85 4.84 -7.77 -0.54
CA LEU A 85 5.94 -7.96 -1.50
C LEU A 85 5.93 -9.35 -2.12
N GLY A 86 5.64 -10.40 -1.34
CA GLY A 86 5.52 -11.76 -1.87
C GLY A 86 4.37 -11.92 -2.86
N VAL A 87 3.25 -11.23 -2.62
CA VAL A 87 2.08 -11.25 -3.52
C VAL A 87 2.31 -10.42 -4.79
N LEU A 88 2.97 -9.27 -4.69
CA LEU A 88 3.19 -8.34 -5.82
C LEU A 88 4.50 -8.58 -6.58
N GLY A 89 5.39 -9.42 -6.04
CA GLY A 89 6.68 -9.78 -6.63
C GLY A 89 6.69 -11.13 -7.37
N ALA A 90 5.60 -11.90 -7.29
CA ALA A 90 5.36 -13.07 -8.12
C ALA A 90 4.78 -12.66 -9.49
#